data_AF-A0A2H0VI37-F1
#
_entry.id   AF-A0A2H0VI37-F1
#
_cell.length_a   1.000
_cell.length_b   1.000
_cell.length_c   1.000
_cell.angle_alpha   90.00
_cell.angle_beta   90.00
_cell.angle_gamma   90.00
#
_symmetry.space_group_name_H-M   'P 1'
#
loop_
_entity.id
_entity.type
_entity.pdbx_description
1 polymer ?
#
loop_
_entity_poly.entity_id
_entity_poly.type
_entity_poly.pdbx_seq_one_letter_code
_entity_poly.pdbx_strand_id
1 'polypeptide(L)'
;KIIRLAKYYHGRLMTVDYNLNRVAQIQNLIVLNVNELNNALRPVVLPGERLKIRIIQAGKDAGQGVGYLEDGTMVVVEGGDSGIGREREVVVTRVFQTVAGKMIFAMLEEKYQ
;
A
#
# COMPACT_ATOMS: atom_id res chain seq x y z
N LYS A 1 -8.94 15.05 -28.82
CA LYS A 1 -7.93 15.97 -29.45
C LYS A 1 -6.50 15.62 -29.04
N ILE A 2 -6.19 15.52 -27.74
CA ILE A 2 -4.83 15.21 -27.22
C ILE A 2 -4.23 13.90 -27.78
N ILE A 3 -4.99 12.80 -27.75
CA ILE A 3 -4.55 11.51 -28.30
C ILE A 3 -4.16 11.60 -29.78
N ARG A 4 -4.94 12.34 -30.59
CA ARG A 4 -4.64 12.52 -32.02
C ARG A 4 -3.34 13.29 -32.22
N LEU A 5 -3.10 14.34 -31.43
CA LEU A 5 -1.85 15.10 -31.48
C LEU A 5 -0.65 14.24 -31.06
N ALA A 6 -0.77 13.48 -29.96
CA ALA A 6 0.28 12.57 -29.52
C ALA A 6 0.65 11.54 -30.60
N LYS A 7 -0.35 10.97 -31.28
CA LYS A 7 -0.11 10.07 -32.43
C LYS A 7 0.57 10.78 -33.60
N TYR A 8 0.09 11.96 -33.96
CA TYR A 8 0.61 12.73 -35.09
C TYR A 8 2.08 13.10 -34.91
N TYR A 9 2.48 13.47 -33.69
CA TYR A 9 3.86 13.83 -33.36
C TYR A 9 4.72 12.64 -32.89
N HIS A 10 4.21 11.40 -32.94
CA HIS A 10 4.87 10.22 -32.36
C HIS A 10 5.31 10.43 -30.89
N GLY A 11 4.53 11.23 -30.15
CA GLY A 11 4.80 11.61 -28.78
C GLY A 11 4.26 10.60 -27.76
N ARG A 12 4.77 10.71 -26.53
CA ARG A 12 4.25 10.00 -25.36
C ARG A 12 3.26 10.88 -24.61
N LEU A 13 2.29 10.28 -23.93
CA LEU A 13 1.31 11.01 -23.14
C LEU A 13 1.69 10.99 -21.66
N MET A 14 1.78 12.15 -21.02
CA MET A 14 1.84 12.27 -19.57
C MET A 14 0.50 12.81 -19.06
N THR A 15 -0.06 12.17 -18.04
CA THR A 15 -1.39 12.56 -17.52
C THR A 15 -1.56 12.18 -16.05
N VAL A 16 -2.56 12.77 -15.40
CA VAL A 16 -3.10 12.33 -14.10
C VAL A 16 -4.52 11.75 -14.23
N ASP A 17 -5.15 11.91 -15.40
CA ASP A 17 -6.52 11.45 -15.69
C ASP A 17 -6.55 9.96 -16.06
N TYR A 18 -7.30 9.19 -15.27
CA TYR A 18 -7.46 7.74 -15.43
C TYR A 18 -8.21 7.33 -16.71
N ASN A 19 -9.26 8.06 -17.07
CA ASN A 19 -10.07 7.76 -18.25
C ASN A 19 -9.27 8.04 -19.52
N LEU A 20 -8.55 9.16 -19.56
CA LEU A 20 -7.66 9.49 -20.66
C LEU A 20 -6.52 8.47 -20.78
N ASN A 21 -5.96 8.00 -19.67
CA ASN A 21 -4.97 6.92 -19.66
C ASN A 21 -5.51 5.68 -20.37
N ARG A 22 -6.69 5.20 -19.95
CA ARG A 22 -7.33 4.00 -20.51
C ARG A 22 -7.63 4.12 -22.01
N VAL A 23 -8.19 5.26 -22.43
CA VAL A 23 -8.48 5.50 -23.86
C VAL A 23 -7.18 5.60 -24.66
N ALA A 24 -6.13 6.21 -24.13
CA ALA A 24 -4.83 6.33 -24.80
C ALA A 24 -4.11 4.97 -24.93
N GLN A 25 -4.18 4.11 -23.92
CA GLN A 25 -3.65 2.74 -23.96
C GLN A 25 -4.34 1.88 -25.02
N ILE A 26 -5.68 1.92 -25.12
CA ILE A 26 -6.44 1.24 -26.19
C ILE A 26 -5.99 1.70 -27.57
N GLN A 27 -5.57 2.96 -27.66
CA GLN A 27 -5.07 3.59 -28.88
C GLN A 27 -3.57 3.31 -29.12
N ASN A 28 -2.94 2.41 -28.36
CA ASN A 28 -1.53 2.02 -28.42
C ASN A 28 -0.54 3.18 -28.20
N LEU A 29 -0.92 4.18 -27.39
CA LEU A 29 0.03 5.20 -26.95
C LEU A 29 0.74 4.77 -25.67
N ILE A 30 2.02 5.11 -25.57
CA ILE A 30 2.76 5.02 -24.32
C ILE A 30 2.26 6.14 -23.41
N VAL A 31 1.72 5.75 -22.26
CA VAL A 31 1.22 6.70 -21.25
C VAL A 31 2.05 6.57 -19.98
N LEU A 32 2.50 7.71 -19.46
CA LEU A 32 3.03 7.85 -18.12
C LEU A 32 1.98 8.53 -17.25
N ASN A 33 1.39 7.78 -16.33
CA ASN A 33 0.47 8.34 -15.35
C ASN A 33 1.23 8.70 -14.06
N VAL A 34 1.17 9.96 -13.66
CA VAL A 34 1.91 10.45 -12.49
C VAL A 34 1.38 9.84 -11.18
N ASN A 35 0.08 9.53 -11.11
CA ASN A 35 -0.50 8.85 -9.95
C ASN A 35 -0.03 7.40 -9.85
N GLU A 36 0.12 6.71 -10.98
CA GLU A 36 0.66 5.34 -11.01
C GLU A 36 2.13 5.33 -10.60
N LEU A 37 2.92 6.30 -11.06
CA LEU A 37 4.31 6.48 -10.63
C LEU A 37 4.40 6.72 -9.11
N ASN A 38 3.59 7.63 -8.57
CA ASN A 38 3.55 7.90 -7.13
C ASN A 38 3.25 6.63 -6.33
N ASN A 39 2.27 5.83 -6.78
CA ASN A 39 1.94 4.56 -6.13
C ASN A 39 3.08 3.53 -6.24
N ALA A 40 3.79 3.48 -7.36
CA ALA A 40 4.92 2.58 -7.57
C ALA A 40 6.14 2.92 -6.69
N LEU A 41 6.26 4.17 -6.25
CA LEU A 41 7.32 4.63 -5.34
C LEU A 41 7.02 4.36 -3.87
N ARG A 42 5.78 3.98 -3.51
CA ARG A 42 5.44 3.68 -2.12
C ARG A 42 6.14 2.39 -1.68
N PRO A 43 6.72 2.34 -0.47
CA PRO A 43 7.30 1.13 0.07
C PRO A 43 6.33 -0.05 -0.02
N VAL A 44 6.80 -1.16 -0.59
CA VAL A 44 6.03 -2.39 -0.70
C VAL A 44 6.41 -3.26 0.47
N VAL A 45 5.50 -3.37 1.44
CA VAL A 45 5.58 -4.39 2.48
C VAL A 45 5.04 -5.71 1.93
N LEU A 46 5.78 -6.81 2.09
CA LEU A 46 5.41 -8.15 1.63
C LEU A 46 5.21 -9.14 2.79
N PRO A 47 4.38 -10.19 2.61
CA PRO A 47 4.33 -11.30 3.55
C PRO A 47 5.71 -11.91 3.80
N GLY A 48 6.02 -12.20 5.07
CA GLY A 48 7.30 -12.69 5.55
C GLY A 48 8.30 -11.62 5.94
N GLU A 49 8.07 -10.35 5.59
CA GLU A 49 8.94 -9.26 6.02
C GLU A 49 8.77 -8.93 7.50
N ARG A 50 9.87 -8.51 8.12
CA ARG A 50 9.91 -8.08 9.51
C ARG A 50 9.77 -6.56 9.59
N LEU A 51 8.94 -6.10 10.51
CA LEU A 51 8.71 -4.69 10.78
C LEU A 51 8.84 -4.41 12.27
N LYS A 52 9.25 -3.21 12.62
CA LYS A 52 9.06 -2.65 13.96
C LYS A 52 7.84 -1.76 13.95
N ILE A 53 6.87 -2.05 14.81
CA ILE A 53 5.65 -1.26 14.92
C ILE A 53 5.38 -0.95 16.38
N ARG A 54 5.05 0.33 16.63
CA ARG A 54 4.49 0.74 17.90
C ARG A 54 3.01 0.41 17.96
N ILE A 55 2.63 -0.39 18.94
CA ILE A 55 1.22 -0.72 19.17
C ILE A 55 0.58 0.44 19.92
N ILE A 56 -0.43 1.05 19.32
CA ILE A 56 -1.05 2.28 19.81
C ILE A 56 -2.33 1.96 20.59
N GLN A 57 -3.10 0.97 20.13
CA GLN A 57 -4.38 0.61 20.73
C GLN A 57 -4.71 -0.88 20.53
N ALA A 58 -5.73 -1.36 21.23
CA ALA A 58 -6.30 -2.68 21.00
C ALA A 58 -6.99 -2.75 19.63
N GLY A 59 -6.92 -3.92 18.99
CA GLY A 59 -7.62 -4.22 17.75
C GLY A 59 -9.07 -4.60 17.97
N LYS A 60 -9.73 -4.97 16.88
CA LYS A 60 -11.15 -5.32 16.90
C LYS A 60 -11.38 -6.67 17.58
N ASP A 61 -10.56 -7.66 17.24
CA ASP A 61 -10.68 -9.00 17.81
C ASP A 61 -9.81 -9.13 19.07
N ALA A 62 -10.23 -10.00 19.99
CA ALA A 62 -9.48 -10.26 21.21
C ALA A 62 -8.04 -10.72 20.89
N GLY A 63 -7.06 -10.19 21.62
CA GLY A 63 -5.65 -10.48 21.36
C GLY A 63 -5.00 -9.61 20.29
N GLN A 64 -5.74 -8.77 19.55
CA GLN A 64 -5.14 -7.90 18.53
C GLN A 64 -4.64 -6.57 19.11
N GLY A 65 -3.52 -6.10 18.57
CA GLY A 65 -3.06 -4.72 18.69
C GLY A 65 -3.11 -4.02 17.33
N VAL A 66 -3.18 -2.69 17.32
CA VAL A 66 -3.14 -1.87 16.10
C VAL A 66 -2.04 -0.82 16.22
N GLY A 67 -1.24 -0.71 15.17
CA GLY A 67 -0.28 0.35 14.93
C GLY A 67 -0.43 0.94 13.54
N TYR A 68 0.37 1.96 13.24
CA TYR A 68 0.39 2.62 11.93
C TYR A 68 1.82 2.79 11.45
N LEU A 69 2.06 2.59 10.16
CA LEU A 69 3.30 3.02 9.51
C LEU A 69 3.30 4.54 9.31
N GLU A 70 4.45 5.11 8.96
CA GLU A 70 4.62 6.55 8.73
C GLU A 70 3.70 7.11 7.64
N ASP A 71 3.32 6.28 6.66
CA ASP A 71 2.42 6.64 5.57
C ASP A 71 0.92 6.50 5.94
N GLY A 72 0.63 6.17 7.19
CA GLY A 72 -0.73 5.97 7.72
C GLY A 72 -1.31 4.58 7.44
N THR A 73 -0.57 3.66 6.84
CA THR A 73 -1.02 2.27 6.65
C THR A 73 -1.27 1.61 8.00
N MET A 74 -2.49 1.11 8.20
CA MET A 74 -2.87 0.42 9.43
C MET A 74 -2.27 -0.98 9.48
N VAL A 75 -1.62 -1.31 10.60
CA VAL A 75 -1.03 -2.63 10.87
C VAL A 75 -1.77 -3.27 12.04
N VAL A 76 -2.44 -4.38 11.78
CA VAL A 76 -3.12 -5.20 12.77
C VAL A 76 -2.18 -6.33 13.19
N VAL A 77 -1.85 -6.40 14.47
CA VAL A 77 -0.87 -7.34 15.03
C VAL A 77 -1.59 -8.35 15.92
N GLU A 78 -1.57 -9.62 15.54
CA GLU A 78 -2.08 -10.71 16.37
C GLU A 78 -1.16 -10.97 17.57
N GLY A 79 -1.76 -11.06 18.76
CA GLY A 79 -1.05 -11.08 20.05
C GLY A 79 -0.55 -9.70 20.51
N GLY A 80 -0.89 -8.63 19.79
CA GLY A 80 -0.37 -7.30 20.00
C GLY A 80 -0.97 -6.51 21.17
N ASP A 81 -2.14 -6.91 21.69
CA ASP A 81 -2.81 -6.24 22.81
C ASP A 81 -1.94 -6.14 24.08
N SER A 82 -1.13 -7.17 24.34
CA SER A 82 -0.16 -7.21 25.43
C SER A 82 0.98 -6.19 25.31
N GLY A 83 1.16 -5.60 24.11
CA GLY A 83 2.25 -4.68 23.78
C GLY A 83 1.84 -3.22 23.63
N ILE A 84 0.61 -2.83 24.00
CA ILE A 84 0.12 -1.46 23.84
C ILE A 84 1.08 -0.44 24.48
N GLY A 85 1.39 0.62 23.73
CA GLY A 85 2.32 1.68 24.09
C GLY A 85 3.78 1.39 23.74
N ARG A 86 4.13 0.14 23.39
CA ARG A 86 5.50 -0.33 23.12
C ARG A 86 5.72 -0.61 21.64
N GLU A 87 6.98 -0.54 21.23
CA GLU A 87 7.43 -1.00 19.91
C GLU A 87 7.74 -2.50 19.97
N ARG A 88 7.26 -3.25 18.97
CA ARG A 88 7.45 -4.70 18.86
C ARG A 88 7.90 -5.07 17.45
N GLU A 89 8.75 -6.09 17.36
CA GLU A 89 9.08 -6.74 16.09
C GLU A 89 7.95 -7.70 15.71
N VAL A 90 7.48 -7.55 14.47
CA VAL A 90 6.35 -8.30 13.91
C VAL A 90 6.72 -8.84 12.53
N VAL A 91 6.15 -9.98 12.18
CA VAL A 91 6.26 -10.57 10.84
C VAL A 91 4.94 -10.38 10.11
N VAL A 92 5.02 -9.81 8.92
CA VAL A 92 3.87 -9.57 8.06
C VAL A 92 3.32 -10.92 7.59
N THR A 93 2.05 -11.19 7.89
CA THR A 93 1.39 -12.41 7.44
C THR A 93 0.61 -12.18 6.15
N ARG A 94 -0.08 -11.03 6.04
CA ARG A 94 -0.94 -10.70 4.90
C ARG A 94 -1.02 -9.20 4.67
N VAL A 95 -1.23 -8.81 3.41
CA VAL A 95 -1.49 -7.42 3.01
C VAL A 95 -2.84 -7.38 2.30
N PHE A 96 -3.73 -6.51 2.77
CA PHE A 96 -5.04 -6.27 2.19
C PHE A 96 -5.12 -4.85 1.62
N GLN A 97 -5.57 -4.74 0.37
CA GLN A 97 -5.93 -3.46 -0.22
C GLN A 97 -7.43 -3.24 -0.02
N THR A 98 -7.79 -2.15 0.66
CA THR A 98 -9.18 -1.70 0.81
C THR A 98 -9.42 -0.42 0.03
N VAL A 99 -10.69 -0.03 -0.12
CA VAL A 99 -11.08 1.27 -0.69
C VAL A 99 -10.56 2.47 0.12
N ALA A 100 -10.37 2.31 1.43
CA ALA A 100 -9.87 3.37 2.30
C ALA A 100 -8.33 3.43 2.35
N GLY A 101 -7.64 2.42 1.80
CA GLY A 101 -6.18 2.33 1.84
C GLY A 101 -5.67 0.91 2.02
N LYS A 102 -4.37 0.78 2.25
CA LYS A 102 -3.71 -0.49 2.55
C LYS A 102 -3.87 -0.82 4.04
N MET A 103 -4.10 -2.09 4.34
CA MET A 103 -4.12 -2.66 5.68
C MET A 103 -3.17 -3.85 5.70
N ILE A 104 -2.33 -3.96 6.73
CA ILE A 104 -1.35 -5.01 6.90
C ILE A 104 -1.71 -5.83 8.12
N PHE A 105 -1.66 -7.15 8.01
CA PHE A 105 -1.80 -8.07 9.12
C PHE A 105 -0.44 -8.68 9.42
N ALA A 106 -0.10 -8.75 10.69
CA ALA A 106 1.17 -9.25 11.18
C ALA A 106 0.98 -10.06 12.47
N MET A 107 1.98 -10.84 12.82
CA MET A 107 2.08 -11.56 14.09
C MET A 107 3.33 -11.09 14.83
N LEU A 108 3.32 -11.12 16.16
CA LEU A 108 4.56 -10.96 16.93
C LEU A 108 5.60 -11.99 16.47
N GLU A 109 6.86 -11.58 16.29
CA GLU A 109 7.92 -12.47 15.81
C GLU A 109 8.06 -13.75 16.66
N GLU A 110 7.93 -13.61 17.97
CA GLU A 110 7.96 -14.71 18.96
C GLU A 110 6.87 -15.77 18.73
N LYS A 111 5.78 -15.43 18.05
CA LYS A 111 4.63 -16.31 17.78
C LYS A 111 4.56 -16.82 16.34
N TYR A 112 5.47 -16.37 15.47
CA TYR A 112 5.48 -16.75 14.05
C TYR A 112 6.26 -18.06 13.78
N GLN A 113 6.98 -18.57 14.77
CA GLN A 113 7.73 -19.84 14.68
C GLN A 113 6.85 -21.07 14.88
#